data_AF-G8ZKH0-F1
#
_entry.id   AF-G8ZKH0-F1
#
_cell.length_a   1.000
_cell.length_b   1.000
_cell.length_c   1.000
_cell.angle_alpha   90.00
_cell.angle_beta   90.00
_cell.angle_gamma   90.00
#
_symmetry.space_group_name_H-M   'P 1'
#
loop_
_entity.id
_entity.type
_entity.pdbx_description
1 polymer ?
#
loop_
_entity_poly.entity_id
_entity_poly.type
_entity_poly.pdbx_seq_one_letter_code
_entity_poly.pdbx_strand_id
1 'polypeptide(L)'
;MALTVLSIALVIATLGFQNALPREVAFYREREPSRVRDLISTALVIVAVNSLIWTAILFLEAGNISQVFKDARLAHALRIVVFALPFWALTAVIISISRGFGRVREQVYFQNIVYPTVFMLFVVVGAFLKLPSAFVFGAYVATQVLTLLVLAFSAWRIKLFEFRVSLNLRLGSKLLKLSVPLMLEGIAGFVMRWTDTLMLGYYRTSEVVGLYNAATPIVRVLPLFLNSVGIIYPSLAAILYAQGKTTELSEYIN
;
A
#
# COMPACT_ATOMS: atom_id res chain seq x y z
N MET A 1 4.30 -2.13 15.71
CA MET A 1 3.05 -1.47 16.11
C MET A 1 2.77 -0.18 15.35
N ALA A 2 3.60 0.86 15.45
CA ALA A 2 3.36 2.14 14.76
C ALA A 2 3.08 1.98 13.25
N LEU A 3 3.88 1.15 12.56
CA LEU A 3 3.68 0.83 11.15
C LEU A 3 2.35 0.10 10.86
N THR A 4 1.88 -0.76 11.76
CA THR A 4 0.60 -1.46 11.63
C THR A 4 -0.56 -0.46 11.69
N VAL A 5 -0.53 0.44 12.69
CA VAL A 5 -1.51 1.53 12.82
C VAL A 5 -1.49 2.43 11.59
N LEU A 6 -0.30 2.80 11.11
CA LEU A 6 -0.15 3.60 9.90
C LEU A 6 -0.71 2.88 8.67
N SER A 7 -0.53 1.56 8.57
CA SER A 7 -1.02 0.77 7.43
C SER A 7 -2.55 0.68 7.42
N ILE A 8 -3.20 0.60 8.58
CA ILE A 8 -4.67 0.71 8.69
C ILE A 8 -5.11 2.08 8.18
N ALA A 9 -4.46 3.13 8.69
CA ALA A 9 -4.79 4.49 8.31
C ALA A 9 -4.56 4.76 6.82
N LEU A 10 -3.59 4.09 6.17
CA LEU A 10 -3.41 4.18 4.72
C LEU A 10 -4.62 3.65 3.94
N VAL A 11 -5.20 2.52 4.36
CA VAL A 11 -6.39 1.95 3.71
C VAL A 11 -7.54 2.95 3.76
N ILE A 12 -7.74 3.58 4.91
CA ILE A 12 -8.80 4.58 5.11
C ILE A 12 -8.45 5.89 4.37
N ALA A 13 -7.20 6.34 4.44
CA ALA A 13 -6.71 7.55 3.78
C ALA A 13 -6.88 7.49 2.26
N THR A 14 -6.74 6.30 1.66
CA THR A 14 -6.85 6.09 0.21
C THR A 14 -8.26 5.76 -0.26
N LEU A 15 -9.24 5.58 0.65
CA LEU A 15 -10.67 5.42 0.33
C LEU A 15 -10.99 4.32 -0.70
N GLY A 16 -10.16 3.27 -0.80
CA GLY A 16 -10.32 2.20 -1.79
C GLY A 16 -9.89 2.57 -3.21
N PHE A 17 -9.32 3.76 -3.43
CA PHE A 17 -8.91 4.23 -4.76
C PHE A 17 -7.82 3.36 -5.40
N GLN A 18 -7.06 2.61 -4.60
CA GLN A 18 -6.04 1.68 -5.11
C GLN A 18 -6.64 0.61 -6.04
N ASN A 19 -7.90 0.24 -5.80
CA ASN A 19 -8.64 -0.76 -6.58
C ASN A 19 -9.52 -0.12 -7.65
N ALA A 20 -10.13 1.04 -7.36
CA ALA A 20 -11.04 1.71 -8.28
C ALA A 20 -10.31 2.42 -9.45
N LEU A 21 -9.21 3.12 -9.17
CA LEU A 21 -8.55 3.98 -10.16
C LEU A 21 -7.96 3.23 -11.37
N PRO A 22 -7.33 2.04 -11.24
CA PRO A 22 -6.85 1.31 -12.41
C PRO A 22 -7.98 1.05 -13.43
N ARG A 23 -9.17 0.67 -12.95
CA ARG A 23 -10.36 0.42 -13.79
C ARG A 23 -10.92 1.71 -14.37
N GLU A 24 -11.15 2.74 -13.54
CA GLU A 24 -11.77 3.99 -13.99
C GLU A 24 -10.86 4.76 -14.96
N VAL A 25 -9.55 4.80 -14.72
CA VAL A 25 -8.59 5.43 -15.63
C VAL A 25 -8.57 4.71 -16.98
N ALA A 26 -8.54 3.37 -16.99
CA ALA A 26 -8.60 2.60 -18.23
C ALA A 26 -9.91 2.87 -19.00
N PHE A 27 -11.05 2.86 -18.31
CA PHE A 27 -12.38 3.10 -18.90
C PHE A 27 -12.50 4.51 -19.51
N TYR A 28 -12.16 5.55 -18.75
CA TYR A 28 -12.26 6.93 -19.22
C TYR A 28 -11.24 7.24 -20.31
N ARG A 29 -10.07 6.57 -20.32
CA ARG A 29 -9.08 6.72 -21.39
C ARG A 29 -9.60 6.28 -22.75
N GLU A 30 -10.42 5.24 -22.81
CA GLU A 30 -10.99 4.76 -24.09
C GLU A 30 -12.22 5.56 -24.51
N ARG A 31 -13.11 5.91 -23.57
CA ARG A 31 -14.40 6.54 -23.91
C ARG A 31 -14.39 8.05 -23.89
N GLU A 32 -13.74 8.66 -22.90
CA GLU A 32 -13.77 10.11 -22.68
C GLU A 32 -12.40 10.62 -22.20
N PRO A 33 -11.38 10.65 -23.08
CA PRO A 33 -10.00 10.98 -22.71
C PRO A 33 -9.84 12.33 -22.00
N SER A 34 -10.74 13.28 -22.29
CA SER A 34 -10.79 14.60 -21.66
C SER A 34 -11.07 14.51 -20.15
N ARG A 35 -11.84 13.52 -19.68
CA ARG A 35 -12.20 13.34 -18.27
C ARG A 35 -11.11 12.68 -17.43
N VAL A 36 -10.15 12.00 -18.05
CA VAL A 36 -9.07 11.30 -17.33
C VAL A 36 -8.26 12.27 -16.47
N ARG A 37 -8.00 13.47 -16.98
CA ARG A 37 -7.23 14.51 -16.27
C ARG A 37 -7.95 14.97 -15.01
N ASP A 38 -9.24 15.28 -15.12
CA ASP A 38 -10.07 15.70 -13.98
C ASP A 38 -10.26 14.57 -12.98
N LEU A 39 -10.39 13.33 -13.43
CA LEU A 39 -10.47 12.15 -12.55
C LEU A 39 -9.19 12.01 -11.71
N ILE A 40 -8.02 12.05 -12.36
CA ILE A 40 -6.72 11.93 -11.70
C ILE A 40 -6.52 13.06 -10.69
N SER A 41 -6.75 14.30 -11.11
CA SER A 41 -6.63 15.45 -10.22
C SER A 41 -7.59 15.34 -9.03
N THR A 42 -8.85 15.04 -9.27
CA THR A 42 -9.86 14.91 -8.21
C THR A 42 -9.47 13.82 -7.21
N ALA A 43 -8.98 12.67 -7.69
CA ALA A 43 -8.52 11.59 -6.84
C ALA A 43 -7.31 11.99 -5.98
N LEU A 44 -6.31 12.65 -6.58
CA LEU A 44 -5.12 13.12 -5.87
C LEU A 44 -5.48 14.15 -4.79
N VAL A 45 -6.37 15.10 -5.08
CA VAL A 45 -6.80 16.10 -4.09
C VAL A 45 -7.59 15.46 -2.96
N ILE A 46 -8.55 14.58 -3.26
CA ILE A 46 -9.32 13.86 -2.22
C ILE A 46 -8.37 13.10 -1.30
N VAL A 47 -7.39 12.38 -1.84
CA VAL A 47 -6.44 11.59 -1.05
C VAL A 47 -5.49 12.48 -0.27
N ALA A 48 -5.02 13.59 -0.84
CA ALA A 48 -4.20 14.56 -0.13
C ALA A 48 -4.93 15.12 1.09
N VAL A 49 -6.18 15.59 0.91
CA VAL A 49 -6.99 16.13 2.01
C VAL A 49 -7.29 15.04 3.05
N ASN A 50 -7.75 13.88 2.63
CA ASN A 50 -8.13 12.81 3.54
C ASN A 50 -6.92 12.26 4.32
N SER A 51 -5.77 12.11 3.68
CA SER A 51 -4.54 11.68 4.37
C SER A 51 -4.03 12.72 5.36
N LEU A 52 -4.16 14.03 5.08
CA LEU A 52 -3.85 15.08 6.06
C LEU A 52 -4.79 15.05 7.26
N ILE A 53 -6.10 14.84 7.04
CA ILE A 53 -7.09 14.68 8.13
C ILE A 53 -6.69 13.51 9.03
N TRP A 54 -6.42 12.33 8.46
CA TRP A 54 -6.01 11.16 9.23
C TRP A 54 -4.65 11.33 9.90
N THR A 55 -3.74 12.12 9.31
CA THR A 55 -2.47 12.48 9.94
C THR A 55 -2.70 13.29 11.21
N ALA A 56 -3.56 14.31 11.14
CA ALA A 56 -3.89 15.13 12.30
C ALA A 56 -4.58 14.31 13.40
N ILE A 57 -5.59 13.49 13.04
CA ILE A 57 -6.30 12.62 13.98
C ILE A 57 -5.31 11.68 14.69
N LEU A 58 -4.48 10.95 13.95
CA LEU A 58 -3.54 10.00 14.54
C LEU A 58 -2.45 10.66 15.37
N PHE A 59 -2.02 11.88 15.01
CA PHE A 59 -1.04 12.63 15.79
C PHE A 59 -1.60 12.99 17.18
N LEU A 60 -2.84 13.46 17.22
CA LEU A 60 -3.54 13.81 18.46
C LEU A 60 -3.86 12.57 19.30
N GLU A 61 -4.37 11.51 18.65
CA GLU A 61 -4.77 10.25 19.28
C GLU A 61 -3.59 9.33 19.62
N ALA A 62 -2.35 9.70 19.29
CA ALA A 62 -1.18 8.85 19.53
C ALA A 62 -1.02 8.44 21.00
N GLY A 63 -1.42 9.31 21.93
CA GLY A 63 -1.44 9.01 23.37
C GLY A 63 -2.47 7.93 23.72
N ASN A 64 -3.72 8.10 23.28
CA ASN A 64 -4.81 7.15 23.53
C ASN A 64 -4.52 5.79 22.91
N ILE A 65 -4.01 5.77 21.67
CA ILE A 65 -3.60 4.55 20.98
C ILE A 65 -2.49 3.84 21.76
N SER A 66 -1.51 4.57 22.30
CA SER A 66 -0.43 3.96 23.09
C SER A 66 -0.93 3.27 24.37
N GLN A 67 -2.00 3.79 24.98
CA GLN A 67 -2.61 3.19 26.16
C GLN A 67 -3.34 1.88 25.82
N VAL A 68 -4.06 1.84 24.69
CA VAL A 68 -4.74 0.62 24.20
C VAL A 68 -3.74 -0.52 23.99
N PHE A 69 -2.55 -0.22 23.44
CA PHE A 69 -1.49 -1.20 23.19
C PHE A 69 -0.49 -1.35 24.35
N LYS A 70 -0.71 -0.68 25.49
CA LYS A 70 0.15 -0.73 26.69
C LYS A 70 1.64 -0.51 26.40
N ASP A 71 1.97 0.36 25.44
CA ASP A 71 3.34 0.66 25.04
C ASP A 71 3.60 2.16 24.96
N ALA A 72 4.26 2.72 25.97
CA ALA A 72 4.61 4.15 26.02
C ALA A 72 5.53 4.59 24.87
N ARG A 73 6.32 3.67 24.29
CA ARG A 73 7.20 3.97 23.14
C ARG A 73 6.42 4.14 21.84
N LEU A 74 5.20 3.58 21.78
CA LEU A 74 4.33 3.69 20.61
C LEU A 74 3.90 5.13 20.35
N ALA A 75 3.59 5.90 21.39
CA ALA A 75 3.16 7.29 21.24
C ALA A 75 4.23 8.14 20.53
N HIS A 76 5.49 8.01 20.96
CA HIS A 76 6.60 8.76 20.37
C HIS A 76 6.86 8.33 18.92
N ALA A 77 6.90 7.02 18.66
CA ALA A 77 7.10 6.48 17.31
C ALA A 77 5.97 6.91 16.36
N LEU A 78 4.70 6.83 16.80
CA LEU A 78 3.55 7.15 15.98
C LEU A 78 3.49 8.64 15.64
N ARG A 79 3.81 9.53 16.58
CA ARG A 79 3.87 10.98 16.34
C ARG A 79 4.88 11.38 15.26
N ILE A 80 5.93 10.59 15.05
CA ILE A 80 6.91 10.82 13.98
C ILE A 80 6.42 10.17 12.69
N VAL A 81 6.09 8.88 12.76
CA VAL A 81 5.77 8.06 11.58
C VAL A 81 4.47 8.49 10.89
N VAL A 82 3.54 9.12 11.60
CA VAL A 82 2.27 9.59 11.03
C VAL A 82 2.47 10.59 9.89
N PHE A 83 3.52 11.41 9.94
CA PHE A 83 3.84 12.36 8.87
C PHE A 83 4.20 11.68 7.54
N ALA A 84 4.49 10.38 7.56
CA ALA A 84 4.70 9.60 6.35
C ALA A 84 3.39 9.28 5.59
N LEU A 85 2.24 9.31 6.28
CA LEU A 85 0.93 8.93 5.72
C LEU A 85 0.55 9.68 4.44
N PRO A 86 0.62 11.02 4.35
CA PRO A 86 0.21 11.73 3.13
C PRO A 86 1.09 11.37 1.94
N PHE A 87 2.39 11.23 2.16
CA PHE A 87 3.33 10.87 1.09
C PHE A 87 3.11 9.44 0.61
N TRP A 88 2.85 8.52 1.55
CA TRP A 88 2.57 7.13 1.22
C TRP A 88 1.24 6.97 0.48
N ALA A 89 0.19 7.66 0.93
CA ALA A 89 -1.13 7.64 0.31
C ALA A 89 -1.08 8.16 -1.13
N LEU A 90 -0.42 9.30 -1.36
CA LEU A 90 -0.23 9.86 -2.69
C LEU A 90 0.59 8.93 -3.59
N THR A 91 1.68 8.36 -3.08
CA THR A 91 2.50 7.39 -3.81
C THR A 91 1.66 6.20 -4.28
N ALA A 92 0.87 5.62 -3.38
CA ALA A 92 0.02 4.48 -3.68
C ALA A 92 -1.04 4.82 -4.74
N VAL A 93 -1.62 6.01 -4.70
CA VAL A 93 -2.62 6.46 -5.66
C VAL A 93 -2.02 6.75 -7.03
N ILE A 94 -0.85 7.39 -7.11
CA ILE A 94 -0.14 7.63 -8.37
C ILE A 94 0.25 6.30 -9.04
N ILE A 95 0.71 5.31 -8.27
CA ILE A 95 1.00 3.97 -8.79
C ILE A 95 -0.27 3.30 -9.31
N SER A 96 -1.40 3.46 -8.59
CA SER A 96 -2.69 2.91 -9.01
C SER A 96 -3.20 3.54 -10.31
N ILE A 97 -3.01 4.85 -10.48
CA ILE A 97 -3.26 5.57 -11.73
C ILE A 97 -2.35 5.04 -12.85
N SER A 98 -1.07 4.83 -12.57
CA SER A 98 -0.09 4.30 -13.53
C SER A 98 -0.51 2.92 -14.05
N ARG A 99 -1.04 2.05 -13.18
CA ARG A 99 -1.63 0.76 -13.58
C ARG A 99 -2.80 0.93 -14.54
N GLY A 100 -3.65 1.93 -14.35
CA GLY A 100 -4.74 2.26 -15.28
C GLY A 100 -4.27 2.69 -16.67
N PHE A 101 -3.02 3.15 -16.80
CA PHE A 101 -2.37 3.38 -18.09
C PHE A 101 -1.68 2.13 -18.67
N GLY A 102 -1.80 0.97 -18.01
CA GLY A 102 -1.12 -0.28 -18.37
C GLY A 102 0.34 -0.34 -17.89
N ARG A 103 0.76 0.58 -17.02
CA ARG A 103 2.14 0.63 -16.54
C ARG A 103 2.26 0.08 -15.12
N VAL A 104 2.62 -1.20 -15.05
CA VAL A 104 2.89 -1.89 -13.77
C VAL A 104 4.30 -1.61 -13.26
N ARG A 105 5.19 -1.15 -14.14
CA ARG A 105 6.60 -0.88 -13.82
C ARG A 105 6.78 0.14 -12.69
N GLU A 106 5.90 1.14 -12.54
CA GLU A 106 5.98 2.13 -11.47
C GLU A 106 5.76 1.48 -10.10
N GLN A 107 4.93 0.43 -10.01
CA GLN A 107 4.81 -0.35 -8.78
C GLN A 107 6.13 -1.05 -8.46
N VAL A 108 6.72 -1.73 -9.44
CA VAL A 108 7.98 -2.46 -9.25
C VAL A 108 9.12 -1.51 -8.87
N TYR A 109 9.32 -0.45 -9.63
CA TYR A 109 10.41 0.49 -9.37
C TYR A 109 10.23 1.24 -8.06
N PHE A 110 9.05 1.79 -7.77
CA PHE A 110 8.91 2.70 -6.64
C PHE A 110 8.59 2.01 -5.31
N GLN A 111 7.76 0.95 -5.33
CA GLN A 111 7.41 0.23 -4.10
C GLN A 111 8.35 -0.94 -3.80
N ASN A 112 8.84 -1.66 -4.83
CA ASN A 112 9.63 -2.88 -4.60
C ASN A 112 11.15 -2.63 -4.65
N ILE A 113 11.60 -1.54 -5.28
CA ILE A 113 13.04 -1.24 -5.43
C ILE A 113 13.43 0.04 -4.69
N VAL A 114 12.91 1.20 -5.10
CA VAL A 114 13.30 2.51 -4.55
C VAL A 114 13.00 2.59 -3.05
N TYR A 115 11.75 2.31 -2.63
CA TYR A 115 11.39 2.41 -1.21
C TYR A 115 12.27 1.50 -0.32
N PRO A 116 12.42 0.18 -0.58
CA PRO A 116 13.26 -0.67 0.28
C PRO A 116 14.73 -0.28 0.23
N THR A 117 15.26 0.09 -0.94
CA THR A 117 16.68 0.45 -1.12
C THR A 117 17.01 1.75 -0.39
N VAL A 118 16.18 2.78 -0.53
CA VAL A 118 16.35 4.07 0.14
C VAL A 118 16.23 3.90 1.65
N PHE A 119 15.23 3.16 2.12
CA PHE A 119 15.06 2.91 3.55
C PHE A 119 16.25 2.15 4.12
N MET A 120 16.71 1.09 3.44
CA MET A 120 17.88 0.32 3.84
C MET A 120 19.13 1.20 3.89
N LEU A 121 19.34 2.08 2.90
CA LEU A 121 20.44 3.02 2.88
C LEU A 121 20.42 3.95 4.11
N PHE A 122 19.26 4.53 4.45
CA PHE A 122 19.14 5.37 5.64
C PHE A 122 19.43 4.58 6.92
N VAL A 123 18.91 3.36 7.06
CA VAL A 123 19.15 2.51 8.24
C VAL A 123 20.63 2.18 8.37
N VAL A 124 21.30 1.80 7.28
CA VAL A 124 22.73 1.48 7.26
C VAL A 124 23.58 2.71 7.62
N VAL A 125 23.31 3.87 7.02
CA VAL A 125 24.00 5.13 7.34
C VAL A 125 23.79 5.50 8.81
N GLY A 126 22.55 5.40 9.32
CA GLY A 126 22.26 5.67 10.73
C GLY A 126 23.00 4.73 11.68
N ALA A 127 23.13 3.45 11.32
CA ALA A 127 23.89 2.48 12.09
C ALA A 127 25.40 2.77 12.09
N PHE A 128 25.98 3.12 10.94
CA PHE A 128 27.40 3.51 10.85
C PHE A 128 27.72 4.76 11.66
N LEU A 129 26.80 5.73 11.67
CA LEU A 129 26.92 6.96 12.46
C LEU A 129 26.54 6.78 13.93
N LYS A 130 26.20 5.56 14.37
CA LYS A 130 25.76 5.22 15.74
C LYS A 130 24.61 6.11 16.24
N LEU A 131 23.68 6.47 15.35
CA LEU A 131 22.53 7.30 15.70
C LEU A 131 21.57 6.55 16.63
N PRO A 132 20.80 7.26 17.47
CA PRO A 132 19.79 6.66 18.32
C PRO A 132 18.75 5.87 17.49
N SER A 133 18.18 4.81 18.09
CA SER A 133 17.15 3.99 17.42
C SER A 133 15.91 4.78 16.95
N ALA A 134 15.64 5.93 17.58
CA ALA A 134 14.59 6.86 17.15
C ALA A 134 14.81 7.43 15.74
N PHE A 135 16.06 7.47 15.24
CA PHE A 135 16.39 7.90 13.89
C PHE A 135 15.65 7.10 12.81
N VAL A 136 15.38 5.82 13.07
CA VAL A 136 14.70 4.92 12.12
C VAL A 136 13.29 5.44 11.77
N PHE A 137 12.61 6.09 12.71
CA PHE A 137 11.29 6.68 12.46
C PHE A 137 11.37 7.88 11.52
N GLY A 138 12.37 8.74 11.70
CA GLY A 138 12.63 9.86 10.80
C GLY A 138 13.07 9.40 9.41
N ALA A 139 13.94 8.39 9.35
CA ALA A 139 14.37 7.74 8.11
C ALA A 139 13.19 7.16 7.32
N TYR A 140 12.20 6.57 8.02
CA TYR A 140 10.98 6.08 7.39
C TYR A 140 10.18 7.21 6.71
N VAL A 141 9.96 8.32 7.43
CA VAL A 141 9.27 9.50 6.86
C VAL A 141 10.04 10.05 5.66
N ALA A 142 11.36 10.24 5.80
CA ALA A 142 12.23 10.74 4.73
C ALA A 142 12.20 9.83 3.49
N THR A 143 12.15 8.52 3.68
CA THR A 143 12.02 7.54 2.58
C THR A 143 10.70 7.73 1.83
N GLN A 144 9.58 7.89 2.54
CA GLN A 144 8.27 8.08 1.90
C GLN A 144 8.21 9.41 1.13
N VAL A 145 8.78 10.48 1.70
CA VAL A 145 8.94 11.78 1.02
C VAL A 145 9.77 11.62 -0.25
N LEU A 146 10.96 11.01 -0.16
CA LEU A 146 11.84 10.84 -1.30
C LEU A 146 11.19 9.96 -2.38
N THR A 147 10.53 8.87 -1.99
CA THR A 147 9.83 7.97 -2.92
C THR A 147 8.75 8.74 -3.69
N LEU A 148 7.94 9.58 -3.01
CA LEU A 148 6.96 10.42 -3.68
C LEU A 148 7.62 11.40 -4.64
N LEU A 149 8.70 12.06 -4.23
CA LEU A 149 9.39 13.05 -5.06
C LEU A 149 9.95 12.43 -6.34
N VAL A 150 10.63 11.29 -6.24
CA VAL A 150 11.17 10.58 -7.42
C VAL A 150 10.04 10.07 -8.31
N LEU A 151 8.96 9.56 -7.73
CA LEU A 151 7.77 9.12 -8.49
C LEU A 151 7.10 10.28 -9.22
N ALA A 152 6.88 11.41 -8.54
CA ALA A 152 6.29 12.61 -9.11
C ALA A 152 7.16 13.17 -10.24
N PHE A 153 8.48 13.22 -10.05
CA PHE A 153 9.42 13.62 -11.08
C PHE A 153 9.37 12.68 -12.30
N SER A 154 9.36 11.36 -12.08
CA SER A 154 9.23 10.37 -13.15
C SER A 154 7.91 10.54 -13.91
N ALA A 155 6.79 10.69 -13.20
CA ALA A 155 5.46 10.90 -13.78
C ALA A 155 5.39 12.18 -14.62
N TRP A 156 6.05 13.26 -14.16
CA TRP A 156 6.16 14.51 -14.90
C TRP A 156 7.03 14.38 -16.15
N ARG A 157 8.19 13.72 -16.06
CA ARG A 157 9.13 13.51 -17.18
C ARG A 157 8.51 12.71 -18.32
N ILE A 158 7.72 11.69 -18.00
CA ILE A 158 7.04 10.86 -18.99
C ILE A 158 5.68 11.42 -19.41
N LYS A 159 5.31 12.62 -18.92
CA LYS A 159 3.99 13.26 -19.11
C LYS A 159 2.83 12.28 -18.88
N LEU A 160 2.94 11.45 -17.83
CA LEU A 160 1.94 10.42 -17.55
C LEU A 160 0.55 11.04 -17.38
N PHE A 161 0.51 12.18 -16.71
CA PHE A 161 -0.63 13.06 -16.58
C PHE A 161 -0.14 14.48 -16.30
N GLU A 162 -0.99 15.48 -16.57
CA GLU A 162 -0.70 16.86 -16.21
C GLU A 162 -1.08 17.08 -14.73
N PHE A 163 -0.11 17.51 -13.92
CA PHE A 163 -0.37 17.97 -12.57
C PHE A 163 -1.09 19.32 -12.65
N ARG A 164 -2.42 19.29 -12.71
CA ARG A 164 -3.28 20.45 -12.46
C ARG A 164 -4.15 20.15 -11.25
N VAL A 165 -4.38 21.17 -10.44
CA VAL A 165 -5.34 21.10 -9.33
C VAL A 165 -6.71 21.47 -9.88
N SER A 166 -7.48 20.47 -10.28
CA SER A 166 -8.92 20.55 -10.57
C SER A 166 -9.72 19.60 -9.69
N LEU A 167 -10.81 20.10 -9.11
CA LEU A 167 -11.75 19.32 -8.32
C LEU A 167 -13.08 19.26 -9.06
N ASN A 168 -13.43 18.09 -9.58
CA ASN A 168 -14.72 17.86 -10.20
C ASN A 168 -15.62 17.09 -9.23
N LEU A 169 -16.52 17.79 -8.53
CA LEU A 169 -17.38 17.22 -7.49
C LEU A 169 -18.26 16.07 -8.00
N ARG A 170 -18.71 16.12 -9.26
CA ARG A 170 -19.54 15.05 -9.86
C ARG A 170 -18.70 13.78 -10.07
N LEU A 171 -17.50 13.91 -10.61
CA LEU A 171 -16.57 12.79 -10.78
C LEU A 171 -16.13 12.24 -9.42
N GLY A 172 -15.80 13.11 -8.46
CA GLY A 172 -15.43 12.72 -7.10
C GLY A 172 -16.54 11.93 -6.40
N SER A 173 -17.79 12.39 -6.47
CA SER A 173 -18.93 11.68 -5.88
C SER A 173 -19.15 10.31 -6.51
N LYS A 174 -19.06 10.21 -7.85
CA LYS A 174 -19.19 8.93 -8.56
C LYS A 174 -18.05 7.97 -8.19
N LEU A 175 -16.81 8.47 -8.16
CA LEU A 175 -15.63 7.69 -7.78
C LEU A 175 -15.74 7.19 -6.34
N LEU A 176 -16.17 8.03 -5.39
CA LEU A 176 -16.37 7.64 -4.00
C LEU A 176 -17.45 6.56 -3.86
N LYS A 177 -18.60 6.70 -4.54
CA LYS A 177 -19.66 5.67 -4.52
C LYS A 177 -19.15 4.31 -4.99
N LEU A 178 -18.26 4.29 -5.99
CA LEU A 178 -17.63 3.06 -6.47
C LEU A 178 -16.55 2.54 -5.52
N SER A 179 -15.78 3.44 -4.91
CA SER A 179 -14.59 3.08 -4.14
C SER A 179 -14.87 2.72 -2.70
N VAL A 180 -15.95 3.23 -2.10
CA VAL A 180 -16.32 2.93 -0.71
C VAL A 180 -16.61 1.43 -0.48
N PRO A 181 -17.37 0.72 -1.34
CA PRO A 181 -17.50 -0.74 -1.21
C PRO A 181 -16.16 -1.48 -1.34
N LEU A 182 -15.30 -1.05 -2.27
CA LEU A 182 -13.96 -1.63 -2.45
C LEU A 182 -13.02 -1.30 -1.28
N MET A 183 -13.25 -0.18 -0.59
CA MET A 183 -12.55 0.14 0.65
C MET A 183 -12.90 -0.85 1.75
N LEU A 184 -14.18 -1.25 1.88
CA LEU A 184 -14.60 -2.27 2.85
C LEU A 184 -13.94 -3.62 2.58
N GLU A 185 -13.85 -4.02 1.31
CA GLU A 185 -13.08 -5.21 0.90
C GLU A 185 -11.60 -5.07 1.30
N GLY A 186 -10.99 -3.91 1.04
CA GLY A 186 -9.61 -3.61 1.43
C GLY A 186 -9.39 -3.65 2.95
N ILE A 187 -10.33 -3.14 3.73
CA ILE A 187 -10.31 -3.20 5.20
C ILE A 187 -10.44 -4.66 5.66
N ALA A 188 -11.37 -5.43 5.10
CA ALA A 188 -11.54 -6.84 5.45
C ALA A 188 -10.26 -7.64 5.14
N GLY A 189 -9.71 -7.49 3.95
CA GLY A 189 -8.44 -8.12 3.56
C GLY A 189 -7.25 -7.66 4.40
N PHE A 190 -7.25 -6.39 4.84
CA PHE A 190 -6.25 -5.88 5.78
C PHE A 190 -6.39 -6.56 7.14
N VAL A 191 -7.59 -6.56 7.74
CA VAL A 191 -7.86 -7.19 9.03
C VAL A 191 -7.41 -8.63 8.99
N MET A 192 -7.87 -9.41 8.01
CA MET A 192 -7.45 -10.81 7.83
C MET A 192 -5.93 -10.99 7.78
N ARG A 193 -5.21 -10.08 7.11
CA ARG A 193 -3.75 -10.17 6.94
C ARG A 193 -2.97 -9.75 8.19
N TRP A 194 -3.56 -8.93 9.05
CA TRP A 194 -2.89 -8.34 10.21
C TRP A 194 -3.48 -8.77 11.55
N THR A 195 -4.53 -9.60 11.57
CA THR A 195 -5.17 -10.12 12.80
C THR A 195 -4.13 -10.65 13.78
N ASP A 196 -3.18 -11.48 13.34
CA ASP A 196 -2.16 -12.06 14.21
C ASP A 196 -1.29 -10.98 14.86
N THR A 197 -0.90 -9.98 14.07
CA THR A 197 -0.07 -8.87 14.56
C THR A 197 -0.85 -7.98 15.52
N LEU A 198 -2.14 -7.73 15.25
CA LEU A 198 -3.01 -6.93 16.11
C LEU A 198 -3.27 -7.65 17.44
N MET A 199 -3.57 -8.95 17.41
CA MET A 199 -3.71 -9.77 18.61
C MET A 199 -2.42 -9.82 19.42
N LEU A 200 -1.28 -10.06 18.78
CA LEU A 200 0.03 -10.01 19.46
C LEU A 200 0.31 -8.62 20.02
N GLY A 201 -0.05 -7.54 19.32
CA GLY A 201 0.11 -6.17 19.81
C GLY A 201 -0.71 -5.87 21.06
N TYR A 202 -1.88 -6.49 21.21
CA TYR A 202 -2.73 -6.31 22.39
C TYR A 202 -2.29 -7.19 23.57
N TYR A 203 -1.92 -8.45 23.31
CA TYR A 203 -1.62 -9.44 24.35
C TYR A 203 -0.14 -9.56 24.73
N ARG A 204 0.79 -9.10 23.87
CA ARG A 204 2.24 -9.26 24.04
C ARG A 204 2.97 -7.92 23.93
N THR A 205 4.24 -7.93 24.33
CA THR A 205 5.09 -6.73 24.26
C THR A 205 5.47 -6.39 22.83
N SER A 206 5.77 -5.11 22.57
CA SER A 206 6.26 -4.64 21.27
C SER A 206 7.53 -5.32 20.78
N GLU A 207 8.33 -5.90 21.68
CA GLU A 207 9.51 -6.68 21.34
C GLU A 207 9.14 -8.01 20.65
N VAL A 208 8.19 -8.76 21.23
CA VAL A 208 7.67 -10.01 20.63
C VAL A 208 7.06 -9.72 19.26
N VAL A 209 6.33 -8.61 19.14
CA VAL A 209 5.72 -8.26 17.85
C VAL A 209 6.78 -7.76 16.85
N GLY A 210 7.86 -7.15 17.32
CA GLY A 210 9.01 -6.80 16.50
C GLY A 210 9.68 -8.04 15.91
N LEU A 211 9.95 -9.04 16.76
CA LEU A 211 10.46 -10.35 16.35
C LEU A 211 9.53 -11.05 15.35
N TYR A 212 8.23 -11.08 15.63
CA TYR A 212 7.24 -11.66 14.72
C TYR A 212 7.29 -10.98 13.35
N ASN A 213 7.20 -9.64 13.31
CA ASN A 213 7.23 -8.88 12.07
C ASN A 213 8.56 -8.99 11.31
N ALA A 214 9.68 -9.25 11.99
CA ALA A 214 10.96 -9.50 11.35
C ALA A 214 10.99 -10.87 10.63
N ALA A 215 10.28 -11.87 11.15
CA ALA A 215 10.18 -13.20 10.54
C ALA A 215 9.11 -13.27 9.42
N THR A 216 8.06 -12.44 9.49
CA THR A 216 6.93 -12.44 8.55
C THR A 216 7.33 -12.40 7.06
N PRO A 217 8.31 -11.60 6.60
CA PRO A 217 8.71 -11.57 5.20
C PRO A 217 9.23 -12.92 4.70
N ILE A 218 9.99 -13.65 5.53
CA ILE A 218 10.53 -14.98 5.19
C ILE A 218 9.38 -15.98 5.05
N VAL A 219 8.43 -15.95 5.99
CA VAL A 219 7.25 -16.82 5.95
C VAL A 219 6.38 -16.52 4.73
N ARG A 220 6.26 -15.25 4.32
CA ARG A 220 5.47 -14.85 3.13
C ARG A 220 6.07 -15.27 1.79
N VAL A 221 7.33 -15.72 1.76
CA VAL A 221 7.94 -16.33 0.57
C VAL A 221 7.51 -17.79 0.39
N LEU A 222 7.18 -18.51 1.48
CA LEU A 222 6.76 -19.91 1.41
C LEU A 222 5.53 -20.13 0.52
N PRO A 223 4.45 -19.30 0.59
CA PRO A 223 3.32 -19.42 -0.31
C PRO A 223 3.63 -19.15 -1.79
N LEU A 224 4.74 -18.50 -2.14
CA LEU A 224 5.06 -18.27 -3.57
C LEU A 224 5.27 -19.60 -4.30
N PHE A 225 5.89 -20.57 -3.64
CA PHE A 225 6.04 -21.93 -4.17
C PHE A 225 4.70 -22.66 -4.24
N LEU A 226 3.87 -22.55 -3.19
CA LEU A 226 2.55 -23.20 -3.15
C LEU A 226 1.55 -22.62 -4.17
N ASN A 227 1.55 -21.30 -4.38
CA ASN A 227 0.68 -20.65 -5.37
C ASN A 227 1.13 -20.90 -6.81
N SER A 228 2.43 -21.11 -7.05
CA SER A 228 2.93 -21.46 -8.39
C SER A 228 2.32 -22.77 -8.88
N VAL A 229 2.19 -23.77 -8.00
CA VAL A 229 1.49 -25.03 -8.30
C VAL A 229 0.01 -24.78 -8.56
N GLY A 230 -0.66 -23.98 -7.71
CA GLY A 230 -2.09 -23.68 -7.83
C GLY A 230 -2.51 -22.92 -9.10
N ILE A 231 -1.61 -22.17 -9.74
CA ILE A 231 -1.88 -21.45 -11.00
C ILE A 231 -1.65 -22.36 -12.23
N ILE A 232 -0.60 -23.19 -12.18
CA ILE A 232 -0.21 -24.07 -13.28
C ILE A 232 -1.19 -25.25 -13.39
N TYR A 233 -1.66 -25.75 -12.26
CA TYR A 233 -2.44 -26.97 -12.18
C TYR A 233 -3.79 -26.92 -12.92
N PRO A 234 -4.66 -25.90 -12.75
CA PRO A 234 -5.91 -25.82 -13.50
C PRO A 234 -5.70 -25.69 -15.01
N SER A 235 -4.61 -25.04 -15.41
CA SER A 235 -4.24 -24.82 -16.81
C SER A 235 -3.81 -26.12 -17.48
N LEU A 236 -2.94 -26.90 -16.82
CA LEU A 236 -2.52 -28.24 -17.27
C LEU A 236 -3.69 -29.24 -17.25
N ALA A 237 -4.50 -29.22 -16.19
CA ALA A 237 -5.68 -30.07 -16.08
C ALA A 237 -6.67 -29.82 -17.23
N ALA A 238 -6.91 -28.56 -17.58
CA ALA A 238 -7.77 -28.19 -18.70
C ALA A 238 -7.21 -28.68 -20.06
N ILE A 239 -5.88 -28.60 -20.27
CA ILE A 239 -5.23 -29.08 -21.49
C ILE A 239 -5.31 -30.61 -21.59
N LEU A 240 -4.98 -31.34 -20.52
CA LEU A 240 -5.01 -32.81 -20.49
C LEU A 240 -6.43 -33.35 -20.66
N TYR A 241 -7.41 -32.68 -20.05
CA TYR A 241 -8.83 -33.01 -20.22
C TYR A 241 -9.29 -32.77 -21.67
N ALA A 242 -8.93 -31.65 -22.28
CA ALA A 242 -9.25 -31.36 -23.69
C ALA A 242 -8.60 -32.34 -24.67
N GLN A 243 -7.46 -32.94 -24.31
CA GLN A 243 -6.77 -33.97 -25.11
C GLN A 243 -7.26 -35.40 -24.83
N GLY A 244 -8.25 -35.60 -23.94
CA GLY A 244 -8.78 -36.91 -23.58
C GLY A 244 -7.82 -37.77 -22.74
N LYS A 245 -6.75 -37.18 -22.19
CA LYS A 245 -5.72 -37.89 -21.42
C LYS A 245 -6.07 -37.98 -19.93
N THR A 246 -7.17 -38.66 -19.64
CA THR A 246 -7.74 -38.74 -18.28
C THR A 246 -6.91 -39.57 -17.30
N THR A 247 -6.10 -40.51 -17.79
CA THR A 247 -5.21 -41.36 -16.98
C THR A 247 -4.02 -40.55 -16.43
N GLU A 248 -3.35 -39.78 -17.29
CA GLU A 248 -2.29 -38.84 -16.89
C GLU A 248 -2.84 -37.80 -15.90
N LEU A 249 -4.05 -37.29 -16.12
CA LEU A 249 -4.71 -36.36 -15.19
C LEU A 249 -4.89 -36.96 -13.78
N SER A 250 -5.21 -38.26 -13.67
CA SER A 250 -5.43 -38.93 -12.39
C SER A 250 -4.14 -39.16 -11.58
N GLU A 251 -2.98 -39.28 -12.25
CA GLU A 251 -1.68 -39.36 -11.59
C GLU A 251 -1.23 -38.02 -11.00
N TYR A 252 -1.68 -36.89 -11.59
CA TYR A 252 -1.36 -35.55 -11.08
C TYR A 252 -2.22 -35.11 -9.86
N ILE A 253 -3.33 -35.79 -9.58
CA ILE A 253 -4.28 -35.43 -8.50
C ILE A 253 -3.89 -36.06 -7.13
N ASN A 254 -3.05 -37.10 -7.10
CA ASN A 254 -2.58 -37.77 -5.87
C ASN A 254 -1.28 -37.16 -5.32
#